data_AF-A0A9W6NTV9-F1
#
_entry.id   AF-A0A9W6NTV9-F1
#
_cell.length_a   1.000
_cell.length_b   1.000
_cell.length_c   1.000
_cell.angle_alpha   90.00
_cell.angle_beta   90.00
_cell.angle_gamma   90.00
#
_symmetry.space_group_name_H-M   'P 1'
#
loop_
_entity.id
_entity.type
_entity.pdbx_description
1 polymer ?
#
loop_
_entity_poly.entity_id
_entity_poly.type
_entity_poly.pdbx_seq_one_letter_code
_entity_poly.pdbx_strand_id
1 'polypeptide(L)'
;MNRRTVAALSAAALTVAGVVLAAGIASAATAAPIVGQQSGRCVDVPNSSTANGTQVQLYDCSGQANQSWTATSGKQLQVYGTKCLDANNRGTTNGTAVIIWRQRRRHRQRHQAHPLGLQRRRQPAVEPAGHADQPDRPDDPATGGRRPV
;
A
#
# COMPACT_ATOMS: atom_id res chain seq x y z
N MET A 1 -6.49 28.92 68.29
CA MET A 1 -5.12 29.34 68.64
C MET A 1 -4.45 28.22 69.42
N ASN A 2 -3.19 27.91 69.06
CA ASN A 2 -2.13 27.20 69.79
C ASN A 2 -1.90 25.69 69.54
N ARG A 3 -0.64 25.40 69.19
CA ARG A 3 -0.01 24.19 68.63
C ARG A 3 1.01 23.60 69.64
N ARG A 4 1.52 22.37 69.34
CA ARG A 4 2.85 21.73 69.67
C ARG A 4 2.71 20.47 70.57
N THR A 5 3.35 19.30 70.40
CA THR A 5 4.53 18.80 69.62
C THR A 5 4.39 17.28 69.35
N VAL A 6 4.49 16.82 68.09
CA VAL A 6 5.51 15.92 67.48
C VAL A 6 6.22 14.91 68.40
N ALA A 7 6.04 13.62 68.11
CA ALA A 7 7.05 12.58 68.31
C ALA A 7 7.21 11.82 66.98
N ALA A 8 8.40 11.92 66.39
CA ALA A 8 8.83 11.11 65.27
C ALA A 8 9.59 9.89 65.80
N LEU A 9 9.26 8.70 65.31
CA LEU A 9 10.14 7.53 65.35
C LEU A 9 10.25 6.99 63.93
N SER A 10 11.47 7.02 63.40
CA SER A 10 11.84 6.68 62.02
C SER A 10 12.13 5.17 61.89
N ALA A 11 11.69 4.54 60.78
CA ALA A 11 12.54 3.91 59.74
C ALA A 11 11.90 2.66 59.05
N ALA A 12 11.93 2.72 57.70
CA ALA A 12 11.98 1.63 56.69
C ALA A 12 10.74 0.69 56.55
N ALA A 13 10.28 0.24 55.37
CA ALA A 13 10.92 0.02 54.08
C ALA A 13 9.94 0.12 52.89
N LEU A 14 10.50 0.19 51.68
CA LEU A 14 9.93 0.48 50.36
C LEU A 14 8.72 -0.37 49.94
N THR A 15 7.67 0.28 49.44
CA THR A 15 7.09 -0.12 48.15
C THR A 15 6.98 1.12 47.25
N VAL A 16 7.77 1.12 46.18
CA VAL A 16 7.50 2.03 45.06
C VAL A 16 6.19 1.53 44.45
N ALA A 17 5.06 2.08 44.88
CA ALA A 17 3.82 1.97 44.14
C ALA A 17 3.94 2.89 42.91
N GLY A 18 4.86 2.53 42.01
CA GLY A 18 5.01 3.14 40.71
C GLY A 18 3.77 2.79 39.92
N VAL A 19 2.81 3.70 39.89
CA VAL A 19 1.73 3.66 38.89
C VAL A 19 2.40 4.00 37.57
N VAL A 20 2.97 2.97 36.92
CA VAL A 20 3.25 3.04 35.49
C VAL A 20 1.88 3.10 34.83
N LEU A 21 1.44 4.29 34.42
CA LEU A 21 0.41 4.39 33.40
C LEU A 21 0.98 3.66 32.18
N ALA A 22 0.56 2.41 31.97
CA ALA A 22 0.77 1.69 30.74
C ALA A 22 -0.06 2.39 29.65
N ALA A 23 0.43 3.54 29.18
CA ALA A 23 0.08 4.03 27.87
C ALA A 23 0.61 2.98 26.90
N GLY A 24 -0.27 2.07 26.48
CA GLY A 24 0.05 1.11 25.44
C GLY A 24 0.59 1.89 24.25
N ILE A 25 1.89 1.75 23.99
CA ILE A 25 2.51 2.27 22.77
C ILE A 25 1.92 1.47 21.62
N ALA A 26 0.78 1.91 21.11
CA ALA A 26 0.27 1.42 19.85
C ALA A 26 1.31 1.78 18.80
N SER A 27 2.14 0.82 18.39
CA SER A 27 3.02 0.96 17.24
C SER A 27 2.12 1.27 16.05
N ALA A 28 2.02 2.55 15.70
CA ALA A 28 1.41 2.94 14.44
C ALA A 28 2.25 2.25 13.37
N ALA A 29 1.61 1.37 12.60
CA ALA A 29 2.24 0.79 11.44
C ALA A 29 2.72 1.95 10.55
N THR A 30 4.04 2.09 10.42
CA THR A 30 4.62 3.17 9.64
C THR A 30 4.38 2.89 8.16
N ALA A 31 3.88 3.89 7.45
CA ALA A 31 3.77 3.83 6.01
C ALA A 31 5.16 4.06 5.42
N ALA A 32 5.61 3.17 4.53
CA ALA A 32 6.95 3.20 3.96
C ALA A 32 6.93 2.73 2.49
N PRO A 33 7.90 3.17 1.67
CA PRO A 33 8.07 2.63 0.34
C PRO A 33 8.55 1.18 0.39
N ILE A 34 8.10 0.39 -0.59
CA ILE A 34 8.65 -0.94 -0.87
C ILE A 34 9.58 -0.80 -2.07
N VAL A 35 10.89 -0.95 -1.84
CA VAL A 35 11.92 -0.70 -2.86
C VAL A 35 12.48 -2.02 -3.40
N GLY A 36 12.40 -2.20 -4.71
CA GLY A 36 13.01 -3.31 -5.42
C GLY A 36 14.54 -3.21 -5.38
N GLN A 37 15.22 -4.18 -4.79
CA GLN A 37 16.67 -4.14 -4.58
C GLN A 37 17.48 -4.06 -5.88
N GLN A 38 16.99 -4.68 -6.97
CA GLN A 38 17.69 -4.68 -8.26
C GLN A 38 17.53 -3.36 -9.02
N SER A 39 16.35 -2.74 -8.96
CA SER A 39 16.02 -1.56 -9.76
C SER A 39 16.14 -0.25 -8.99
N GLY A 40 16.15 -0.28 -7.66
CA GLY A 40 16.00 0.90 -6.82
C GLY A 40 14.62 1.57 -6.92
N ARG A 41 13.64 0.93 -7.60
CA ARG A 41 12.31 1.48 -7.85
C ARG A 41 11.29 1.05 -6.80
N CYS A 42 10.29 1.90 -6.60
CA CYS A 42 9.24 1.73 -5.60
C CYS A 42 8.02 1.02 -6.19
N VAL A 43 7.35 0.19 -5.37
CA VAL A 43 6.00 -0.31 -5.67
C VAL A 43 5.03 0.86 -5.68
N ASP A 44 4.40 1.09 -6.83
CA ASP A 44 3.65 2.30 -7.16
C ASP A 44 2.26 1.96 -7.67
N VAL A 45 1.27 2.78 -7.28
CA VAL A 45 -0.04 2.81 -7.92
C VAL A 45 -0.03 3.87 -9.03
N PRO A 46 -0.15 3.48 -10.32
CA PRO A 46 -0.07 4.40 -11.44
C PRO A 46 -1.06 5.56 -11.34
N ASN A 47 -0.58 6.76 -11.65
CA ASN A 47 -1.38 8.00 -11.68
C ASN A 47 -2.12 8.28 -10.36
N SER A 48 -1.62 7.77 -9.23
CA SER A 48 -2.30 7.82 -7.93
C SER A 48 -3.76 7.30 -7.96
N SER A 49 -4.06 6.36 -8.86
CA SER A 49 -5.42 5.87 -9.07
C SER A 49 -5.99 5.22 -7.81
N THR A 50 -7.21 5.61 -7.44
CA THR A 50 -7.97 4.97 -6.37
C THR A 50 -9.01 4.00 -6.91
N ALA A 51 -8.92 3.57 -8.17
CA ALA A 51 -9.78 2.52 -8.70
C ALA A 51 -9.44 1.15 -8.06
N ASN A 52 -10.41 0.25 -7.99
CA ASN A 52 -10.17 -1.14 -7.63
C ASN A 52 -9.70 -1.90 -8.86
N GLY A 53 -8.71 -2.77 -8.71
CA GLY A 53 -8.16 -3.55 -9.80
C GLY A 53 -7.02 -2.86 -10.54
N THR A 54 -6.64 -1.63 -10.14
CA THR A 54 -5.44 -0.99 -10.67
C THR A 54 -4.23 -1.88 -10.38
N GLN A 55 -3.58 -2.33 -11.45
CA GLN A 55 -2.34 -3.09 -11.36
C GLN A 55 -1.22 -2.18 -10.86
N VAL A 56 -0.46 -2.65 -9.87
CA VAL A 56 0.70 -1.92 -9.37
C VAL A 56 1.88 -2.06 -10.34
N GLN A 57 2.81 -1.11 -10.27
CA GLN A 57 4.01 -1.08 -11.10
C GLN A 57 5.25 -0.83 -10.24
N LEU A 58 6.42 -0.95 -10.86
CA LEU A 58 7.66 -0.39 -10.31
C LEU A 58 7.91 0.96 -10.98
N TYR A 59 7.99 2.02 -10.18
CA TYR A 59 8.22 3.38 -10.67
C TYR A 59 9.31 4.07 -9.84
N ASP A 60 9.87 5.15 -10.37
CA ASP A 60 10.89 5.90 -9.64
C ASP A 60 10.33 6.41 -8.30
N CYS A 61 11.15 6.28 -7.26
CA CYS A 61 10.75 6.61 -5.91
C CYS A 61 10.58 8.13 -5.75
N SER A 62 9.35 8.56 -5.45
CA SER A 62 8.97 9.97 -5.33
C SER A 62 8.53 10.37 -3.92
N GLY A 63 8.36 9.39 -3.01
CA GLY A 63 7.86 9.61 -1.65
C GLY A 63 6.36 9.93 -1.59
N GLN A 64 5.66 9.86 -2.71
CA GLN A 64 4.23 10.16 -2.80
C GLN A 64 3.36 9.09 -2.14
N ALA A 65 2.12 9.47 -1.78
CA ALA A 65 1.20 8.59 -1.07
C ALA A 65 0.85 7.29 -1.83
N ASN A 66 0.92 7.31 -3.17
CA ASN A 66 0.70 6.15 -4.04
C ASN A 66 1.86 5.13 -4.03
N GLN A 67 2.96 5.45 -3.35
CA GLN A 67 4.11 4.57 -3.12
C GLN A 67 4.31 4.26 -1.63
N SER A 68 3.41 4.73 -0.77
CA SER A 68 3.53 4.59 0.69
C SER A 68 2.63 3.45 1.17
N TRP A 69 3.26 2.38 1.66
CA TRP A 69 2.58 1.15 2.05
C TRP A 69 2.66 0.92 3.55
N THR A 70 1.50 0.73 4.18
CA THR A 70 1.38 0.43 5.61
C THR A 70 1.22 -1.08 5.82
N ALA A 71 2.16 -1.69 6.53
CA ALA A 71 2.05 -3.08 6.95
C ALA A 71 1.15 -3.20 8.18
N THR A 72 0.03 -3.91 8.10
CA THR A 72 -0.88 -4.07 9.24
C THR A 72 -0.59 -5.32 10.06
N SER A 73 -1.08 -5.36 11.30
CA SER A 73 -1.02 -6.56 12.15
C SER A 73 -1.73 -7.78 11.55
N GLY A 74 -2.64 -7.56 10.59
CA GLY A 74 -3.28 -8.59 9.79
C GLY A 74 -2.42 -9.12 8.64
N LYS A 75 -1.12 -8.80 8.58
CA LYS A 75 -0.17 -9.17 7.50
C LYS A 75 -0.63 -8.70 6.12
N GLN A 76 -1.25 -7.52 6.06
CA GLN A 76 -1.64 -6.87 4.81
C GLN A 76 -0.76 -5.66 4.56
N LEU A 77 -0.47 -5.39 3.30
CA LEU A 77 0.12 -4.12 2.85
C LEU A 77 -1.01 -3.22 2.35
N GLN A 78 -1.12 -2.03 2.91
CA GLN A 78 -2.18 -1.08 2.57
C GLN A 78 -1.65 0.18 1.94
N VAL A 79 -2.40 0.71 0.98
CA VAL A 79 -2.18 2.05 0.40
C VAL A 79 -3.45 2.86 0.59
N TYR A 80 -3.31 4.18 0.75
CA TYR A 80 -4.42 5.11 1.01
C TYR A 80 -5.30 4.74 2.23
N GLY A 81 -4.76 3.96 3.18
CA GLY A 81 -5.42 3.52 4.42
C GLY A 81 -6.66 2.61 4.26
N THR A 82 -7.10 2.32 3.02
CA THR A 82 -8.36 1.61 2.75
C THR A 82 -8.25 0.56 1.65
N LYS A 83 -7.12 0.53 0.93
CA LYS A 83 -6.83 -0.45 -0.12
C LYS A 83 -5.75 -1.40 0.33
N CYS A 84 -5.84 -2.65 -0.09
CA CYS A 84 -4.81 -3.65 0.11
C CYS A 84 -4.14 -4.00 -1.21
N LEU A 85 -2.85 -4.31 -1.15
CA LEU A 85 -2.15 -5.07 -2.17
C LEU A 85 -2.74 -6.48 -2.23
N ASP A 86 -3.26 -6.90 -3.39
CA ASP A 86 -4.02 -8.14 -3.55
C ASP A 86 -3.62 -8.86 -4.84
N ALA A 87 -3.82 -10.18 -4.87
CA ALA A 87 -3.59 -10.99 -6.06
C ALA A 87 -4.84 -10.91 -6.96
N ASN A 88 -4.64 -10.55 -8.23
CA ASN A 88 -5.75 -10.36 -9.15
C ASN A 88 -6.60 -11.64 -9.25
N ASN A 89 -7.92 -11.47 -9.10
CA ASN A 89 -8.89 -12.56 -9.08
C ASN A 89 -8.59 -13.71 -8.08
N ARG A 90 -7.83 -13.45 -7.01
CA ARG A 90 -7.34 -14.50 -6.09
C ARG A 90 -6.48 -15.56 -6.78
N GLY A 91 -5.83 -15.20 -7.88
CA GLY A 91 -4.97 -16.10 -8.63
C GLY A 91 -3.81 -16.62 -7.75
N THR A 92 -3.47 -17.89 -7.96
CA THR A 92 -2.39 -18.57 -7.24
C THR A 92 -1.28 -19.04 -8.18
N THR A 93 -1.43 -18.82 -9.49
CA THR A 93 -0.44 -19.19 -10.50
C THR A 93 0.64 -18.12 -10.60
N ASN A 94 1.87 -18.54 -10.93
CA ASN A 94 2.96 -17.62 -11.26
C ASN A 94 2.53 -16.62 -12.35
N GLY A 95 2.93 -15.36 -12.18
CA GLY A 95 2.51 -14.27 -13.06
C GLY A 95 1.13 -13.68 -12.75
N THR A 96 0.43 -14.15 -11.71
CA THR A 96 -0.79 -13.47 -11.24
C THR A 96 -0.47 -12.00 -10.93
N ALA A 97 -1.12 -11.09 -11.65
CA ALA A 97 -0.92 -9.66 -11.47
C ALA A 97 -1.26 -9.22 -10.05
N VAL A 98 -0.48 -8.30 -9.51
CA VAL A 98 -0.73 -7.68 -8.21
C VAL A 98 -1.49 -6.37 -8.44
N ILE A 99 -2.57 -6.18 -7.69
CA ILE A 99 -3.48 -5.04 -7.84
C ILE A 99 -3.75 -4.38 -6.50
N ILE A 100 -4.34 -3.19 -6.52
CA ILE A 100 -5.00 -2.63 -5.33
C ILE A 100 -6.48 -2.99 -5.31
N TRP A 101 -6.99 -3.39 -4.15
CA TRP A 101 -8.40 -3.69 -3.98
C TRP A 101 -8.90 -3.24 -2.62
N ARG A 102 -10.20 -2.93 -2.52
CA ARG A 102 -10.84 -2.54 -1.26
C ARG A 102 -10.48 -3.51 -0.12
N GLN A 103 -10.12 -2.95 1.03
CA GLN A 103 -9.87 -3.75 2.22
C GLN A 103 -11.15 -4.47 2.64
N ARG A 104 -11.12 -5.82 2.63
CA ARG A 104 -12.24 -6.60 3.17
C ARG A 104 -12.05 -6.74 4.68
N ARG A 105 -12.92 -6.10 5.46
CA ARG A 105 -12.93 -6.15 6.94
C ARG A 105 -13.34 -7.53 7.50
N ARG A 106 -12.92 -8.69 6.96
CA ARG A 106 -13.12 -10.03 7.58
C ARG A 106 -12.16 -11.07 6.98
N HIS A 107 -11.04 -11.37 7.65
CA HIS A 107 -10.07 -12.42 7.26
C HIS A 107 -10.30 -13.79 7.95
N ARG A 108 -11.49 -14.02 8.52
CA ARG A 108 -11.93 -15.39 8.83
C ARG A 108 -13.03 -15.77 7.86
N GLN A 109 -12.69 -16.68 6.94
CA GLN A 109 -13.59 -17.54 6.17
C GLN A 109 -14.73 -16.79 5.46
N ARG A 110 -14.42 -16.13 4.34
CA ARG A 110 -15.41 -15.97 3.26
C ARG A 110 -14.74 -16.23 1.91
N HIS A 111 -14.88 -17.47 1.44
CA HIS A 111 -14.92 -17.75 0.02
C HIS A 111 -16.00 -16.84 -0.59
N GLN A 112 -15.60 -15.72 -1.18
CA GLN A 112 -16.39 -15.08 -2.20
C GLN A 112 -15.68 -15.43 -3.48
N ALA A 113 -16.07 -16.57 -4.06
CA ALA A 113 -15.84 -16.78 -5.47
C ALA A 113 -16.30 -15.51 -6.20
N HIS A 114 -15.48 -14.99 -7.11
CA HIS A 114 -16.02 -14.18 -8.20
C HIS A 114 -17.03 -15.10 -8.92
N PRO A 115 -18.35 -14.90 -8.76
CA PRO A 115 -19.29 -15.76 -9.45
C PRO A 115 -19.33 -15.20 -10.88
N LEU A 116 -18.62 -15.92 -11.75
CA LEU A 116 -18.73 -15.88 -13.19
C LEU A 116 -18.19 -14.59 -13.85
N GLY A 117 -17.33 -14.79 -14.84
CA GLY A 117 -16.99 -13.74 -15.79
C GLY A 117 -18.25 -13.27 -16.50
N LEU A 118 -18.79 -12.13 -16.08
CA LEU A 118 -19.56 -11.19 -16.89
C LEU A 118 -19.86 -9.95 -16.05
N GLN A 119 -18.90 -9.03 -15.97
CA GLN A 119 -19.17 -7.65 -15.61
C GLN A 119 -19.16 -6.79 -16.89
N ARG A 120 -20.00 -7.18 -17.86
CA ARG A 120 -20.71 -6.19 -18.69
C ARG A 120 -21.80 -5.54 -17.84
N ARG A 121 -21.42 -4.85 -16.77
CA ARG A 121 -22.17 -3.67 -16.33
C ARG A 121 -21.24 -2.54 -16.62
N ARG A 122 -21.52 -1.83 -17.72
CA ARG A 122 -20.87 -0.59 -18.17
C ARG A 122 -19.89 -0.07 -17.12
N GLN A 123 -18.65 -0.58 -17.15
CA GLN A 123 -17.54 0.29 -16.86
C GLN A 123 -17.78 1.45 -17.85
N PRO A 124 -17.90 2.72 -17.42
CA PRO A 124 -17.64 3.77 -18.38
C PRO A 124 -16.33 3.35 -19.01
N ALA A 125 -16.32 3.21 -20.34
CA ALA A 125 -15.09 2.93 -21.06
C ALA A 125 -14.04 3.80 -20.37
N VAL A 126 -12.97 3.18 -19.88
CA VAL A 126 -11.74 3.94 -19.73
C VAL A 126 -11.45 4.30 -21.17
N GLU A 127 -12.02 5.41 -21.60
CA GLU A 127 -11.53 6.20 -22.70
C GLU A 127 -10.03 6.25 -22.44
N PRO A 128 -9.18 5.87 -23.40
CA PRO A 128 -7.76 5.99 -23.19
C PRO A 128 -7.51 7.48 -22.92
N ALA A 129 -7.31 7.82 -21.65
CA ALA A 129 -6.74 9.10 -21.28
C ALA A 129 -5.44 9.16 -22.07
N GLY A 130 -5.38 10.14 -22.97
CA GLY A 130 -4.48 10.18 -24.09
C GLY A 130 -3.06 9.81 -23.70
N HIS A 131 -2.44 9.01 -24.55
CA HIS A 131 -1.04 9.27 -24.87
C HIS A 131 -0.99 10.69 -25.41
N ALA A 132 -0.65 11.65 -24.54
CA ALA A 132 -0.20 12.95 -24.95
C ALA A 132 1.33 12.94 -24.88
N ASP A 133 1.92 13.05 -26.08
CA ASP A 133 3.22 13.64 -26.36
C ASP A 133 4.48 12.81 -26.05
N GLN A 134 4.80 11.88 -26.95
CA GLN A 134 6.16 11.89 -27.49
C GLN A 134 6.10 12.63 -28.83
N PRO A 135 6.90 13.69 -29.05
CA PRO A 135 6.95 14.37 -30.33
C PRO A 135 7.47 13.41 -31.41
N ASP A 136 6.84 13.53 -32.58
CA ASP A 136 7.16 12.83 -33.82
C ASP A 136 8.67 12.75 -34.07
N ARG A 137 9.16 11.53 -34.28
CA ARG A 137 10.41 11.37 -35.04
C ARG A 137 10.07 11.62 -36.51
N PRO A 138 10.84 12.47 -37.22
CA PRO A 138 10.62 12.66 -38.64
C PRO A 138 10.88 11.37 -39.41
N ASP A 139 10.01 11.12 -40.39
CA ASP A 139 10.15 10.08 -41.41
C ASP A 139 11.50 10.20 -42.14
N ASP A 140 12.33 9.16 -42.05
CA ASP A 140 13.42 8.96 -43.01
C ASP A 140 12.87 8.25 -44.26
N PRO A 141 13.10 8.79 -45.48
CA PRO A 141 12.49 8.27 -46.69
C PRO A 141 13.14 6.97 -47.17
N ALA A 142 12.27 6.09 -47.68
CA ALA A 142 12.65 4.89 -48.40
C ALA A 142 13.65 5.18 -49.55
N THR A 143 14.81 4.54 -49.47
CA THR A 143 15.61 4.13 -50.63
C THR A 143 15.63 2.59 -50.55
N GLY A 144 14.91 1.84 -51.38
CA GLY A 144 15.10 1.74 -52.82
C GLY A 144 16.02 0.55 -53.11
N GLY A 145 15.47 -0.52 -53.70
CA GLY A 145 16.28 -1.52 -54.40
C GLY A 145 15.93 -2.99 -54.13
N ARG A 146 15.16 -3.58 -55.05
CA ARG A 146 15.19 -5.03 -55.31
C ARG A 146 16.62 -5.47 -55.64
N ARG A 147 17.04 -6.63 -55.15
CA ARG A 147 18.02 -7.48 -55.84
C ARG A 147 17.58 -8.95 -55.77
N PRO A 148 17.47 -9.63 -56.92
CA PRO A 148 17.35 -11.08 -56.97
C PRO A 148 18.75 -11.71 -56.96
N VAL A 149 18.89 -12.84 -56.26
CA VAL A 149 19.75 -13.98 -56.63
C VAL A 149 19.06 -15.26 -56.19
#